data_AF-A0A7J7QF75-F1
#
_entry.id   AF-A0A7J7QF75-F1
#
_cell.length_a   1.000
_cell.length_b   1.000
_cell.length_c   1.000
_cell.angle_alpha   90.00
_cell.angle_beta   90.00
_cell.angle_gamma   90.00
#
_symmetry.space_group_name_H-M   'P 1'
#
loop_
_entity.id
_entity.type
_entity.pdbx_description
1 polymer ?
#
loop_
_entity_poly.entity_id
_entity_poly.type
_entity_poly.pdbx_seq_one_letter_code
_entity_poly.pdbx_strand_id
1 'polypeptide(L)'
;MCGAAAALGLSEDALLAEDAAAAAPAWQTLSMMRYQARASVPEQGVFAAGAHKDRFCCLTILANTPGSRGLEALTDYGVWYEVPPKPGCFIVNVGSLLELWSGGRFPACVHRVVNYSGAERYSIAFFRGNAPSTVVRPLLPPVGDGDVRAGAHANGVSSSSTSTSSSSTHTGSAAEVTADCTTLYQPVLFGEYLKGFGAAFNKPVPAAAPTTVAKVAG
;
A
#
# COMPACT_ATOMS: atom_id res chain seq x y z
N MET A 1 -4.47 -12.14 10.76
CA MET A 1 -4.05 -12.58 9.40
C MET A 1 -4.96 -13.66 8.84
N CYS A 2 -5.42 -14.62 9.64
CA CYS A 2 -6.43 -15.62 9.26
C CYS A 2 -7.62 -15.04 8.47
N GLY A 3 -8.22 -13.93 8.90
CA GLY A 3 -9.33 -13.31 8.17
C GLY A 3 -8.97 -12.84 6.75
N ALA A 4 -7.76 -12.31 6.54
CA ALA A 4 -7.28 -11.94 5.20
C ALA A 4 -6.98 -13.18 4.34
N ALA A 5 -6.43 -14.24 4.95
CA ALA A 5 -6.19 -15.51 4.25
C ALA A 5 -7.52 -16.15 3.80
N ALA A 6 -8.51 -16.21 4.70
CA ALA A 6 -9.84 -16.73 4.41
C ALA A 6 -10.54 -15.96 3.29
N ALA A 7 -10.46 -14.61 3.30
CA ALA A 7 -11.01 -13.78 2.24
C ALA A 7 -10.35 -14.00 0.86
N LEU A 8 -9.11 -14.51 0.84
CA LEU A 8 -8.38 -14.88 -0.37
C LEU A 8 -8.55 -16.36 -0.76
N GLY A 9 -9.32 -17.15 0.00
CA GLY A 9 -9.46 -18.59 -0.22
C GLY A 9 -8.19 -19.39 0.09
N LEU A 10 -7.29 -18.84 0.90
CA LEU A 10 -6.05 -19.49 1.32
C LEU A 10 -6.23 -20.18 2.68
N SER A 11 -5.35 -21.14 3.01
CA SER A 11 -5.28 -21.69 4.36
C SER A 11 -4.91 -20.60 5.37
N GLU A 12 -5.37 -20.73 6.62
CA GLU A 12 -5.18 -19.70 7.66
C GLU A 12 -3.71 -19.31 7.86
N ASP A 13 -2.82 -20.28 7.66
CA ASP A 13 -1.38 -20.13 7.82
C ASP A 13 -0.66 -19.63 6.57
N ALA A 14 -1.32 -19.54 5.41
CA ALA A 14 -0.66 -19.22 4.14
C ALA A 14 0.10 -17.87 4.18
N LEU A 15 -0.46 -16.86 4.85
CA LEU A 15 0.15 -15.53 5.00
C LEU A 15 1.21 -15.45 6.10
N LEU A 16 1.43 -16.54 6.82
CA LEU A 16 2.42 -16.67 7.92
C LEU A 16 3.45 -17.77 7.64
N ALA A 17 3.21 -18.64 6.66
CA ALA A 17 4.03 -19.81 6.37
C ALA A 17 5.50 -19.44 6.09
N GLU A 18 5.73 -18.38 5.33
CA GLU A 18 7.10 -17.92 5.01
C GLU A 18 7.82 -17.29 6.21
N ASP A 19 7.09 -16.77 7.20
CA ASP A 19 7.67 -16.33 8.48
C ASP A 19 7.97 -17.52 9.40
N ALA A 20 7.07 -18.52 9.44
CA ALA A 20 7.26 -19.72 10.24
C ALA A 20 8.46 -20.56 9.77
N ALA A 21 8.77 -20.52 8.46
CA ALA A 21 9.95 -21.15 7.89
C ALA A 21 11.24 -20.34 8.12
N ALA A 22 11.15 -19.07 8.53
CA ALA A 22 12.31 -18.24 8.77
C ALA A 22 12.92 -18.54 10.16
N ALA A 23 14.25 -18.56 10.23
CA ALA A 23 14.98 -18.74 11.48
C ALA A 23 14.89 -17.52 12.43
N ALA A 24 14.49 -16.36 11.91
CA ALA A 24 14.37 -15.10 12.64
C ALA A 24 12.89 -14.72 12.82
N PRO A 25 12.52 -14.01 13.90
CA PRO A 25 11.16 -13.57 14.11
C PRO A 25 10.73 -12.54 13.05
N ALA A 26 9.42 -12.47 12.80
CA ALA A 26 8.84 -11.48 11.92
C ALA A 26 9.11 -10.05 12.43
N TRP A 27 9.47 -9.14 11.52
CA TRP A 27 9.70 -7.74 11.83
C TRP A 27 8.42 -7.06 12.28
N GLN A 28 8.47 -6.41 13.45
CA GLN A 28 7.35 -5.68 14.03
C GLN A 28 7.86 -4.37 14.62
N THR A 29 7.14 -3.28 14.37
CA THR A 29 7.49 -1.96 14.93
C THR A 29 6.25 -1.28 15.47
N LEU A 30 6.37 -0.73 16.68
CA LEU A 30 5.42 0.20 17.27
C LEU A 30 6.01 1.61 17.23
N SER A 31 5.38 2.51 16.48
CA SER A 31 5.80 3.91 16.35
C SER A 31 4.84 4.82 17.09
N MET A 32 5.35 5.54 18.09
CA MET A 32 4.62 6.61 18.78
C MET A 32 4.97 7.94 18.13
N MET A 33 4.00 8.53 17.44
CA MET A 33 4.21 9.73 16.64
C MET A 33 3.58 10.94 17.33
N ARG A 34 4.39 12.00 17.47
CA ARG A 34 3.95 13.34 17.87
C ARG A 34 4.04 14.27 16.66
N TYR A 35 2.90 14.81 16.27
CA TYR A 35 2.81 15.88 15.28
C TYR A 35 2.81 17.22 16.00
N GLN A 36 3.65 18.13 15.54
CA GLN A 36 3.81 19.46 16.14
C GLN A 36 2.51 20.27 16.03
N ALA A 37 2.36 21.25 16.92
CA ALA A 37 1.30 22.27 16.89
C ALA A 37 1.52 23.24 15.72
N ARG A 38 1.32 22.74 14.50
CA ARG A 38 1.43 23.48 13.25
C ARG A 38 0.36 23.00 12.30
N ALA A 39 -0.43 23.94 11.78
CA ALA A 39 -1.43 23.66 10.77
C ALA A 39 -0.75 23.22 9.46
N SER A 40 -1.34 22.24 8.79
CA SER A 40 -0.96 21.86 7.43
C SER A 40 -1.50 22.86 6.42
N VAL A 41 -0.80 23.01 5.29
CA VAL A 41 -1.21 23.81 4.13
C VAL A 41 -1.07 22.94 2.89
N PRO A 42 -2.07 22.05 2.61
CA PRO A 42 -2.00 21.08 1.53
C PRO A 42 -1.69 21.66 0.15
N GLU A 43 -2.21 22.86 -0.15
CA GLU A 43 -2.03 23.57 -1.41
C GLU A 43 -0.56 23.99 -1.64
N GLN A 44 0.20 24.13 -0.55
CA GLN A 44 1.63 24.44 -0.57
C GLN A 44 2.50 23.18 -0.32
N GLY A 45 1.89 22.00 -0.28
CA GLY A 45 2.59 20.74 0.00
C GLY A 45 3.05 20.59 1.46
N VAL A 46 2.52 21.40 2.38
CA VAL A 46 2.88 21.34 3.81
C VAL A 46 1.94 20.39 4.52
N PHE A 47 2.44 19.22 4.91
CA PHE A 47 1.68 18.17 5.60
C PHE A 47 2.28 17.83 6.96
N ALA A 48 1.49 17.25 7.84
CA ALA A 48 1.99 16.65 9.08
C ALA A 48 2.70 15.30 8.78
N ALA A 49 2.21 14.57 7.77
CA ALA A 49 2.96 13.51 7.08
C ALA A 49 2.57 13.53 5.59
N GLY A 50 3.55 13.46 4.70
CA GLY A 50 3.34 13.45 3.25
C GLY A 50 2.61 12.19 2.76
N ALA A 51 2.16 12.23 1.51
CA ALA A 51 1.48 11.10 0.87
C ALA A 51 2.42 9.90 0.70
N HIS A 52 2.00 8.72 1.18
CA HIS A 52 2.80 7.49 1.10
C HIS A 52 1.93 6.23 1.13
N LYS A 53 2.53 5.09 0.76
CA LYS A 53 2.02 3.74 1.07
C LYS A 53 2.86 3.14 2.20
N ASP A 54 2.24 2.30 3.02
CA ASP A 54 2.93 1.49 4.02
C ASP A 54 3.68 0.35 3.33
N ARG A 55 4.88 0.63 2.84
CA ARG A 55 5.62 -0.29 1.96
C ARG A 55 6.03 -1.58 2.66
N PHE A 56 6.45 -1.53 3.91
CA PHE A 56 7.17 -2.62 4.58
C PHE A 56 6.33 -3.47 5.52
N CYS A 57 5.01 -3.32 5.48
CA CYS A 57 4.13 -4.12 6.30
C CYS A 57 3.06 -4.79 5.43
N CYS A 58 2.46 -5.83 5.98
CA CYS A 58 1.21 -6.40 5.45
C CYS A 58 0.00 -5.68 6.06
N LEU A 59 0.13 -5.19 7.29
CA LEU A 59 -0.93 -4.54 8.04
C LEU A 59 -0.35 -3.40 8.88
N THR A 60 -1.06 -2.28 8.91
CA THR A 60 -0.84 -1.19 9.87
C THR A 60 -2.08 -1.07 10.76
N ILE A 61 -1.88 -1.00 12.08
CA ILE A 61 -2.93 -0.71 13.06
C ILE A 61 -2.61 0.63 13.69
N LEU A 62 -3.52 1.59 13.56
CA LEU A 62 -3.36 2.95 14.03
C LEU A 62 -4.35 3.25 15.15
N ALA A 63 -3.82 3.63 16.31
CA ALA A 63 -4.55 4.23 17.41
C ALA A 63 -4.39 5.75 17.33
N ASN A 64 -5.51 6.46 17.21
CA ASN A 64 -5.56 7.91 17.18
C ASN A 64 -6.06 8.45 18.53
N THR A 65 -5.59 9.63 18.94
CA THR A 65 -6.18 10.34 20.09
C THR A 65 -7.67 10.61 19.82
N PRO A 66 -8.57 10.43 20.79
CA PRO A 66 -9.98 10.77 20.64
C PRO A 66 -10.17 12.20 20.13
N GLY A 67 -11.02 12.38 19.11
CA GLY A 67 -11.25 13.67 18.45
C GLY A 67 -10.16 14.12 17.48
N SER A 68 -9.04 13.39 17.34
CA SER A 68 -7.99 13.75 16.37
C SER A 68 -8.40 13.41 14.93
N ARG A 69 -8.46 14.45 14.11
CA ARG A 69 -8.76 14.38 12.67
C ARG A 69 -7.49 14.39 11.83
N GLY A 70 -7.62 14.27 10.52
CA GLY A 70 -6.53 14.57 9.60
C GLY A 70 -5.88 13.41 8.85
N LEU A 71 -6.19 12.15 9.16
CA LEU A 71 -5.76 11.05 8.29
C LEU A 71 -6.60 11.11 7.02
N GLU A 72 -5.97 11.21 5.86
CA GLU A 72 -6.65 11.15 4.57
C GLU A 72 -6.11 9.99 3.73
N ALA A 73 -7.01 9.24 3.09
CA ALA A 73 -6.69 8.19 2.13
C ALA A 73 -7.06 8.65 0.72
N LEU A 74 -6.23 8.33 -0.25
CA LEU A 74 -6.52 8.57 -1.67
C LEU A 74 -7.44 7.45 -2.17
N THR A 75 -8.59 7.84 -2.70
CA THR A 75 -9.54 6.92 -3.35
C THR A 75 -9.12 6.60 -4.77
N ASP A 76 -9.71 5.55 -5.36
CA ASP A 76 -9.47 5.15 -6.76
C ASP A 76 -9.92 6.22 -7.77
N TYR A 77 -10.80 7.15 -7.35
CA TYR A 77 -11.21 8.31 -8.13
C TYR A 77 -10.20 9.48 -8.08
N GLY A 78 -9.06 9.30 -7.39
CA GLY A 78 -8.06 10.34 -7.21
C GLY A 78 -8.45 11.43 -6.21
N VAL A 79 -9.49 11.19 -5.38
CA VAL A 79 -9.97 12.14 -4.37
C VAL A 79 -9.45 11.75 -3.00
N TRP A 80 -8.97 12.73 -2.23
CA TRP A 80 -8.62 12.56 -0.83
C TRP A 80 -9.87 12.45 0.03
N TYR A 81 -9.99 11.34 0.76
CA TYR A 81 -11.07 11.07 1.70
C TYR A 81 -10.51 11.10 3.13
N GLU A 82 -11.07 11.97 3.97
CA GLU A 82 -10.71 12.01 5.38
C GLU A 82 -11.31 10.80 6.12
N VAL A 83 -10.46 10.03 6.79
CA VAL A 83 -10.85 8.87 7.58
C VAL A 83 -11.30 9.33 8.97
N PRO A 84 -12.61 9.25 9.29
CA PRO A 84 -13.10 9.73 10.57
C PRO A 84 -12.64 8.80 11.71
N PRO A 85 -12.08 9.34 12.82
CA PRO A 85 -11.76 8.53 13.98
C PRO A 85 -13.06 8.03 14.63
N LYS A 86 -13.17 6.73 14.86
CA LYS A 86 -14.29 6.13 15.59
C LYS A 86 -13.87 5.81 17.03
N PRO A 87 -14.57 6.31 18.06
CA PRO A 87 -14.26 5.99 19.46
C PRO A 87 -14.24 4.47 19.71
N GLY A 88 -13.23 4.01 20.43
CA GLY A 88 -13.05 2.59 20.76
C GLY A 88 -12.62 1.70 19.57
N CYS A 89 -12.26 2.28 18.43
CA CYS A 89 -11.81 1.54 17.25
C CYS A 89 -10.39 1.91 16.85
N PHE A 90 -9.69 0.95 16.25
CA PHE A 90 -8.45 1.19 15.52
C PHE A 90 -8.75 1.41 14.04
N ILE A 91 -7.91 2.19 13.39
CA ILE A 91 -7.88 2.25 11.92
C ILE A 91 -6.90 1.17 11.46
N VAL A 92 -7.33 0.33 10.52
CA VAL A 92 -6.51 -0.75 9.98
C VAL A 92 -6.28 -0.49 8.48
N ASN A 93 -5.02 -0.49 8.06
CA ASN A 93 -4.63 -0.29 6.67
C ASN A 93 -3.89 -1.52 6.13
N VAL A 94 -4.07 -1.78 4.83
CA VAL A 94 -3.32 -2.78 4.07
C VAL A 94 -1.98 -2.17 3.66
N GLY A 95 -0.90 -2.88 3.96
CA GLY A 95 0.44 -2.51 3.49
C GLY A 95 0.82 -3.23 2.20
N SER A 96 1.88 -2.75 1.53
CA SER A 96 2.27 -3.23 0.20
C SER A 96 2.65 -4.71 0.15
N LEU A 97 3.02 -5.31 1.28
CA LEU A 97 3.30 -6.75 1.35
C LEU A 97 2.04 -7.60 1.17
N LEU A 98 0.91 -7.18 1.73
CA LEU A 98 -0.37 -7.88 1.53
C LEU A 98 -0.95 -7.62 0.14
N GLU A 99 -0.70 -6.43 -0.43
CA GLU A 99 -0.98 -6.14 -1.85
C GLU A 99 -0.21 -7.12 -2.76
N LEU A 100 1.08 -7.32 -2.51
CA LEU A 100 1.91 -8.31 -3.22
C LEU A 100 1.35 -9.73 -3.09
N TRP A 101 1.13 -10.21 -1.87
CA TRP A 101 0.66 -11.58 -1.63
C TRP A 101 -0.70 -11.87 -2.27
N SER A 102 -1.61 -10.91 -2.22
CA SER A 102 -2.97 -11.04 -2.76
C SER A 102 -3.03 -10.91 -4.29
N GLY A 103 -1.91 -10.62 -4.94
CA GLY A 103 -1.86 -10.31 -6.37
C GLY A 103 -2.64 -9.04 -6.71
N GLY A 104 -2.68 -8.05 -5.81
CA GLY A 104 -3.38 -6.77 -6.00
C GLY A 104 -4.85 -6.74 -5.58
N ARG A 105 -5.42 -7.85 -5.06
CA ARG A 105 -6.82 -7.87 -4.58
C ARG A 105 -7.05 -7.03 -3.33
N PHE A 106 -6.02 -6.87 -2.51
CA PHE A 106 -6.00 -5.94 -1.38
C PHE A 106 -5.02 -4.80 -1.68
N PRO A 107 -5.48 -3.70 -2.32
CA PRO A 107 -4.60 -2.59 -2.65
C PRO A 107 -4.13 -1.87 -1.38
N ALA A 108 -2.84 -1.57 -1.29
CA ALA A 108 -2.33 -0.72 -0.22
C ALA A 108 -2.67 0.74 -0.52
N CYS A 109 -3.48 1.35 0.34
CA CYS A 109 -3.96 2.71 0.14
C CYS A 109 -2.83 3.75 0.31
N VAL A 110 -2.74 4.68 -0.65
CA VAL A 110 -1.93 5.89 -0.47
C VAL A 110 -2.64 6.78 0.55
N HIS A 111 -1.94 7.24 1.56
CA HIS A 111 -2.51 8.08 2.61
C HIS A 111 -1.55 9.18 3.05
N ARG A 112 -2.08 10.23 3.67
CA ARG A 112 -1.32 11.37 4.21
C ARG A 112 -1.94 11.86 5.52
N VAL A 113 -1.24 12.72 6.24
CA VAL A 113 -1.76 13.34 7.47
C VAL A 113 -1.78 14.86 7.32
N VAL A 114 -2.97 15.44 7.43
CA VAL A 114 -3.25 16.87 7.42
C VAL A 114 -3.65 17.33 8.82
N ASN A 115 -2.88 18.21 9.43
CA ASN A 115 -3.26 18.80 10.72
C ASN A 115 -4.15 20.03 10.50
N TYR A 116 -5.46 19.86 10.52
CA TYR A 116 -6.42 20.98 10.39
C TYR A 116 -6.50 21.85 11.64
N SER A 117 -6.23 21.29 12.81
CA SER A 117 -6.43 21.98 14.10
C SER A 117 -5.31 22.97 14.41
N GLY A 118 -4.11 22.74 13.88
CA GLY A 118 -2.89 23.42 14.30
C GLY A 118 -2.42 23.08 15.71
N ALA A 119 -3.16 22.26 16.47
CA ALA A 119 -2.76 21.75 17.77
C ALA A 119 -1.87 20.51 17.63
N GLU A 120 -1.28 20.07 18.74
CA GLU A 120 -0.55 18.81 18.76
C GLU A 120 -1.48 17.62 18.49
N ARG A 121 -0.96 16.63 17.77
CA ARG A 121 -1.65 15.36 17.51
C ARG A 121 -0.72 14.22 17.86
N TYR A 122 -1.29 13.17 18.45
CA TYR A 122 -0.57 11.97 18.79
C TYR A 122 -1.23 10.77 18.11
N SER A 123 -0.42 9.80 17.70
CA SER A 123 -0.93 8.52 17.22
C SER A 123 0.09 7.42 17.45
N ILE A 124 -0.39 6.19 17.60
CA ILE A 124 0.44 5.00 17.76
C ILE A 124 0.15 4.10 16.56
N ALA A 125 1.18 3.79 15.76
CA ALA A 125 1.08 2.88 14.63
C ALA A 125 1.86 1.60 14.91
N PHE A 126 1.19 0.46 14.78
CA PHE A 126 1.81 -0.86 14.78
C PHE A 126 1.95 -1.36 13.35
N PHE A 127 3.16 -1.75 12.94
CA PHE A 127 3.47 -2.29 11.63
C PHE A 127 3.95 -3.73 11.76
N ARG A 128 3.40 -4.61 10.92
CA ARG A 128 3.79 -6.03 10.85
C ARG A 128 4.35 -6.37 9.47
N GLY A 129 5.63 -6.72 9.39
CA GLY A 129 6.30 -7.24 8.20
C GLY A 129 6.72 -8.70 8.34
N ASN A 130 7.64 -9.16 7.49
CA ASN A 130 8.24 -10.50 7.56
C ASN A 130 9.57 -10.50 8.32
N ALA A 131 10.15 -11.68 8.54
CA ALA A 131 11.54 -11.77 8.96
C ALA A 131 12.47 -11.23 7.86
N PRO A 132 13.60 -10.55 8.18
CA PRO A 132 14.52 -10.03 7.16
C PRO A 132 15.08 -11.09 6.20
N SER A 133 15.17 -12.35 6.63
CA SER A 133 15.64 -13.48 5.82
C SER A 133 14.54 -14.10 4.94
N THR A 134 13.30 -13.66 5.06
CA THR A 134 12.19 -14.18 4.26
C THR A 134 12.27 -13.65 2.83
N VAL A 135 12.16 -14.55 1.85
CA VAL A 135 11.99 -14.18 0.45
C VAL A 135 10.51 -13.95 0.20
N VAL A 136 10.13 -12.74 -0.20
CA VAL A 136 8.73 -12.39 -0.46
C VAL A 136 8.42 -12.49 -1.96
N ARG A 137 7.23 -13.00 -2.28
CA ARG A 137 6.72 -13.20 -3.64
C ARG A 137 5.18 -13.20 -3.62
N PRO A 138 4.49 -12.99 -4.75
CA PRO A 138 3.04 -13.15 -4.81
C PRO A 138 2.62 -14.58 -4.41
N LEU A 139 1.51 -14.71 -3.67
CA LEU A 139 0.90 -16.01 -3.36
C LEU A 139 -0.25 -16.34 -4.30
N LEU A 140 -0.84 -15.31 -4.91
CA LEU A 140 -1.89 -15.41 -5.90
C LEU A 140 -1.44 -14.74 -7.20
N PRO A 141 -1.98 -15.16 -8.36
CA PRO A 141 -1.73 -14.48 -9.61
C PRO A 141 -2.27 -13.04 -9.57
N PRO A 142 -1.61 -12.10 -10.27
CA PRO A 142 -2.05 -10.71 -10.32
C PRO A 142 -3.45 -10.59 -10.92
N VAL A 143 -4.25 -9.65 -10.43
CA VAL A 143 -5.51 -9.25 -11.08
C VAL A 143 -5.22 -8.19 -12.16
N GLY A 144 -5.80 -8.36 -13.35
CA GLY A 144 -5.58 -7.48 -14.51
C GLY A 144 -4.30 -7.79 -15.30
N ASP A 145 -3.93 -6.91 -16.24
CA ASP A 145 -2.81 -7.10 -17.19
C ASP A 145 -1.40 -6.99 -16.55
N GLY A 146 -1.27 -7.31 -15.27
CA GLY A 146 0.05 -7.49 -14.63
C GLY A 146 0.72 -6.22 -14.08
N ASP A 147 0.05 -5.07 -14.05
CA ASP A 147 0.61 -3.82 -13.48
C ASP A 147 0.49 -3.77 -11.94
N VAL A 148 0.69 -4.91 -11.27
CA VAL A 148 0.80 -4.94 -9.83
C VAL A 148 2.21 -4.42 -9.53
N ARG A 149 2.32 -3.15 -9.14
CA ARG A 149 3.60 -2.42 -8.99
C ARG A 149 4.28 -2.67 -7.65
N ALA A 150 4.35 -3.90 -7.18
CA ALA A 150 5.21 -4.24 -6.04
C ALA A 150 6.66 -4.44 -6.52
N GLY A 151 7.29 -3.40 -7.06
CA GLY A 151 8.65 -3.54 -7.60
C GLY A 151 9.31 -2.36 -8.31
N ALA A 152 8.65 -1.21 -8.54
CA ALA A 152 9.27 -0.07 -9.23
C ALA A 152 10.36 0.69 -8.42
N HIS A 153 11.02 0.00 -7.49
CA HIS A 153 12.20 0.47 -6.76
C HIS A 153 13.27 -0.65 -6.69
N ALA A 154 13.71 -1.13 -7.86
CA ALA A 154 15.05 -1.71 -8.01
C ALA A 154 15.53 -1.48 -9.45
N ASN A 155 16.42 -0.51 -9.60
CA ASN A 155 17.23 -0.18 -10.78
C ASN A 155 16.51 0.26 -12.07
N GLY A 156 16.79 1.48 -12.49
CA GLY A 156 16.38 1.99 -13.79
C GLY A 156 16.93 1.15 -14.92
N VAL A 157 16.05 0.44 -15.61
CA VAL A 157 16.23 0.03 -17.00
C VAL A 157 14.89 0.31 -17.69
N SER A 158 14.87 1.32 -18.55
CA SER A 158 13.76 1.56 -19.47
C SER A 158 13.78 0.46 -20.53
N SER A 159 12.86 -0.50 -20.47
CA SER A 159 12.58 -1.35 -21.63
C SER A 159 11.45 -0.71 -22.43
N SER A 160 11.81 -0.03 -23.52
CA SER A 160 10.90 0.41 -24.56
C SER A 160 10.24 -0.82 -25.22
N SER A 161 8.94 -1.02 -25.03
CA SER A 161 8.17 -1.97 -25.83
C SER A 161 7.60 -1.25 -27.06
N THR A 162 8.18 -1.55 -28.22
CA THR A 162 7.63 -1.20 -29.53
C THR A 162 6.39 -2.06 -29.77
N SER A 163 5.24 -1.42 -29.94
CA SER A 163 3.99 -2.08 -30.34
C SER A 163 4.03 -2.45 -31.83
N THR A 164 4.11 -3.74 -32.14
CA THR A 164 3.76 -4.26 -33.47
C THR A 164 2.35 -4.84 -33.43
N SER A 165 1.46 -4.21 -34.18
CA SER A 165 0.09 -4.66 -34.43
C SER A 165 0.08 -5.83 -35.41
N SER A 166 -0.56 -6.94 -35.05
CA SER A 166 -1.10 -7.89 -36.03
C SER A 166 -2.42 -8.46 -35.55
N SER A 167 -3.42 -8.36 -36.43
CA SER A 167 -4.77 -8.87 -36.26
C SER A 167 -4.79 -10.38 -36.52
N SER A 168 -5.55 -11.14 -35.72
CA SER A 168 -6.26 -12.32 -36.21
C SER A 168 -7.42 -12.73 -35.28
N THR A 169 -8.55 -12.92 -35.96
CA THR A 169 -9.83 -13.59 -35.66
C THR A 169 -10.01 -14.45 -34.38
N HIS A 170 -11.09 -14.16 -33.66
CA HIS A 170 -11.72 -14.98 -32.63
C HIS A 170 -12.27 -16.31 -33.16
N THR A 171 -11.84 -17.43 -32.58
CA THR A 171 -12.66 -18.64 -32.32
C THR A 171 -12.18 -19.28 -31.01
N GLY A 172 -13.11 -19.79 -30.20
CA GLY A 172 -12.96 -19.89 -28.74
C GLY A 172 -12.25 -21.12 -28.17
N SER A 173 -11.80 -20.95 -26.93
CA SER A 173 -11.79 -21.93 -25.84
C SER A 173 -11.32 -21.19 -24.59
N ALA A 174 -11.98 -21.36 -23.45
CA ALA A 174 -11.56 -20.80 -22.16
C ALA A 174 -10.32 -21.56 -21.67
N ALA A 175 -9.16 -21.21 -22.23
CA ALA A 175 -7.88 -21.61 -21.68
C ALA A 175 -7.60 -20.73 -20.46
N GLU A 176 -7.48 -21.38 -19.31
CA GLU A 176 -6.99 -20.82 -18.07
C GLU A 176 -5.63 -20.17 -18.34
N VAL A 177 -5.58 -18.84 -18.40
CA VAL A 177 -4.32 -18.11 -18.50
C VAL A 177 -3.66 -18.16 -17.13
N THR A 178 -2.96 -19.26 -16.84
CA THR A 178 -1.97 -19.31 -15.77
C THR A 178 -0.76 -18.50 -16.22
N ALA A 179 -0.88 -17.16 -16.18
CA ALA A 179 0.28 -16.31 -16.31
C ALA A 179 1.25 -16.67 -15.17
N ASP A 180 2.44 -17.14 -15.53
CA ASP A 180 3.49 -17.49 -14.58
C ASP A 180 3.82 -16.24 -13.74
N CYS A 181 3.44 -16.30 -12.46
CA CYS A 181 3.60 -15.22 -11.50
C CYS A 181 5.07 -14.79 -11.32
N THR A 182 6.04 -15.59 -11.77
CA THR A 182 7.47 -15.25 -11.72
C THR A 182 7.94 -14.31 -12.83
N THR A 183 7.17 -14.15 -13.93
CA THR A 183 7.56 -13.26 -15.04
C THR A 183 7.25 -11.80 -14.74
N LEU A 184 6.25 -11.53 -13.90
CA LEU A 184 5.84 -10.17 -13.50
C LEU A 184 6.49 -9.72 -12.18
N TYR A 185 7.09 -10.66 -11.43
CA TYR A 185 7.66 -10.41 -10.12
C TYR A 185 8.93 -11.21 -9.87
N GLN A 186 10.02 -10.51 -9.60
CA GLN A 186 11.24 -11.13 -9.10
C GLN A 186 11.13 -11.28 -7.57
N PRO A 187 11.34 -12.47 -7.01
CA PRO A 187 11.39 -12.66 -5.56
C PRO A 187 12.50 -11.79 -4.94
N VAL A 188 12.20 -11.15 -3.80
CA VAL A 188 13.15 -10.26 -3.10
C VAL A 188 13.28 -10.67 -1.64
N LEU A 189 14.49 -10.60 -1.09
CA LEU A 189 14.72 -10.73 0.34
C LEU A 189 14.10 -9.54 1.08
N PHE A 190 13.25 -9.80 2.07
CA PHE A 190 12.58 -8.75 2.84
C PHE A 190 13.58 -7.79 3.50
N GLY A 191 14.74 -8.27 3.95
CA GLY A 191 15.81 -7.42 4.46
C GLY A 191 16.38 -6.43 3.44
N GLU A 192 16.49 -6.82 2.15
CA GLU A 192 16.87 -5.89 1.08
C GLU A 192 15.75 -4.90 0.77
N TYR A 193 14.50 -5.38 0.82
CA TYR A 193 13.32 -4.54 0.68
C TYR A 193 13.28 -3.44 1.76
N LEU A 194 13.63 -3.76 3.02
CA LEU A 194 13.72 -2.81 4.13
C LEU A 194 14.79 -1.71 3.94
N LYS A 195 15.88 -1.94 3.19
CA LYS A 195 16.94 -0.93 3.01
C LYS A 195 16.43 0.34 2.29
N GLY A 196 15.28 0.27 1.62
CA GLY A 196 14.59 1.43 1.02
C GLY A 196 13.82 2.33 2.01
N PHE A 197 13.79 2.01 3.31
CA PHE A 197 12.98 2.67 4.33
C PHE A 197 13.25 4.18 4.50
N GLY A 198 14.50 4.64 4.34
CA GLY A 198 14.87 6.05 4.54
C GLY A 198 14.42 7.00 3.43
N ALA A 199 14.40 6.55 2.17
CA ALA A 199 14.08 7.38 1.01
C ALA A 199 12.57 7.51 0.73
N ALA A 200 11.75 6.94 1.60
CA ALA A 200 10.34 6.63 1.37
C ALA A 200 9.37 7.76 1.73
N PHE A 201 9.63 8.49 2.82
CA PHE A 201 8.69 9.47 3.39
C PHE A 201 8.64 10.81 2.63
N ASN A 202 9.53 11.02 1.65
CA ASN A 202 9.73 12.31 0.98
C ASN A 202 9.64 12.26 -0.56
N LYS A 203 9.10 11.17 -1.14
CA LYS A 203 8.89 11.12 -2.60
C LYS A 203 7.57 11.80 -2.99
N PRO A 204 7.56 12.67 -4.01
CA PRO A 204 6.32 13.26 -4.50
C PRO A 204 5.42 12.17 -5.09
N VAL A 205 4.18 12.10 -4.60
CA VAL A 205 3.09 11.33 -5.21
C VAL A 205 2.49 12.18 -6.34
N PRO A 206 2.05 11.60 -7.48
CA PRO A 206 1.40 12.35 -8.54
C PRO A 206 0.25 13.20 -7.98
N ALA A 207 0.21 14.47 -8.41
CA ALA A 207 -0.84 15.39 -8.02
C ALA A 207 -2.20 14.82 -8.44
N ALA A 208 -3.19 14.88 -7.55
CA ALA A 208 -4.57 14.65 -7.93
C ALA A 208 -4.96 15.64 -9.03
N ALA A 209 -5.57 15.15 -10.11
CA ALA A 209 -6.05 16.01 -11.18
C ALA A 209 -7.07 17.02 -10.61
N PRO A 210 -7.02 18.31 -11.01
CA PRO A 210 -7.94 19.31 -10.50
C PRO A 210 -9.37 18.92 -10.87
N THR A 211 -10.22 18.74 -9.85
CA THR A 211 -11.64 18.48 -10.04
C THR A 211 -12.31 19.79 -10.49
N THR A 212 -12.75 19.85 -11.75
CA THR A 212 -13.70 20.87 -12.19
C THR A 212 -15.01 20.63 -11.45
N VAL A 213 -15.28 21.46 -10.43
CA VAL A 213 -16.63 21.53 -9.84
C VAL A 213 -17.55 22.08 -10.92
N ALA A 214 -18.35 21.21 -11.54
CA ALA A 214 -19.46 21.64 -12.37
C ALA A 214 -20.43 22.39 -11.46
N LYS A 215 -20.43 23.72 -11.60
CA LYS A 215 -21.39 24.62 -10.98
C LYS A 215 -22.77 24.24 -11.51
N VAL A 216 -23.57 23.55 -10.71
CA VAL A 216 -25.00 23.35 -11.01
C VAL A 216 -25.63 24.73 -11.02
N ALA A 217 -26.05 25.17 -12.21
CA ALA A 217 -26.74 26.42 -12.40
C ALA A 217 -28.24 26.19 -12.17
N GLY A 218 -28.83 27.04 -11.33
CA GLY A 218 -30.24 27.48 -11.37
C GLY A 218 -31.28 26.44 -11.00
#